data_AF-A0A179BQ60-F1
#
_entry.id   AF-A0A179BQ60-F1
#
_cell.length_a   1.000
_cell.length_b   1.000
_cell.length_c   1.000
_cell.angle_alpha   90.00
_cell.angle_beta   90.00
_cell.angle_gamma   90.00
#
_symmetry.space_group_name_H-M   'P 1'
#
loop_
_entity.id
_entity.type
_entity.pdbx_description
1 polymer ?
#
loop_
_entity_poly.entity_id
_entity_poly.type
_entity_poly.pdbx_seq_one_letter_code
_entity_poly.pdbx_strand_id
1 'polypeptide(L)' 'MIYRQEVPGRRELSSLIGSIDFSSRSDLRVADEISRLAGDILPRDRAERVLRDLESLRALHAREVTHA' A
#
# COMPACT_ATOMS: atom_id res chain seq x y z
N MET A 1 22.41 -5.93 -22.21
CA MET A 1 22.32 -5.17 -20.94
C MET A 1 20.94 -4.50 -20.93
N ILE A 2 19.94 -5.11 -20.29
CA ILE A 2 18.57 -4.57 -20.29
C ILE A 2 18.51 -3.53 -19.17
N TYR A 3 18.47 -2.25 -19.53
CA TYR A 3 18.15 -1.19 -18.58
C TYR A 3 16.71 -1.41 -18.13
N ARG A 4 16.55 -1.97 -16.93
CA ARG A 4 15.27 -2.03 -16.23
C ARG A 4 14.89 -0.58 -15.95
N GLN A 5 14.10 0.04 -16.82
CA GLN A 5 13.54 1.35 -16.56
C GLN A 5 12.81 1.27 -15.21
N GLU A 6 13.37 1.90 -14.19
CA GLU A 6 12.67 2.11 -12.93
C GLU A 6 11.52 3.06 -13.25
N VAL A 7 10.29 2.52 -13.26
CA VAL A 7 9.10 3.36 -13.38
C VAL A 7 9.14 4.35 -12.22
N PRO A 8 9.11 5.67 -12.48
CA PRO A 8 9.12 6.67 -11.42
C PRO A 8 7.98 6.39 -10.44
N GLY A 9 8.30 6.39 -9.13
CA GLY A 9 7.38 6.05 -8.03
C GLY A 9 7.37 4.58 -7.60
N ARG A 10 8.00 3.65 -8.33
CA ARG A 10 8.02 2.22 -7.91
C ARG A 10 8.85 1.98 -6.65
N ARG A 11 9.95 2.72 -6.49
CA ARG A 11 10.79 2.70 -5.30
C ARG A 11 10.06 3.32 -4.09
N GLU A 12 9.28 4.38 -4.34
CA GLU A 12 8.46 5.05 -3.34
C GLU A 12 7.33 4.13 -2.84
N LEU A 13 6.59 3.50 -3.75
CA LEU A 13 5.56 2.51 -3.42
C LEU A 13 6.13 1.35 -2.57
N SER A 14 7.30 0.84 -2.94
CA SER A 14 7.94 -0.26 -2.22
C SER A 14 8.41 0.15 -0.82
N SER A 15 8.90 1.39 -0.67
CA SER A 15 9.27 1.95 0.63
C SER A 15 8.06 2.15 1.54
N LEU A 16 6.94 2.65 0.99
CA LEU A 16 5.72 2.88 1.75
C LEU A 16 5.11 1.56 2.24
N ILE A 17 5.07 0.52 1.39
CA ILE A 17 4.61 -0.82 1.78
C ILE A 17 5.45 -1.38 2.94
N GLY A 18 6.77 -1.19 2.91
CA GLY A 18 7.66 -1.68 3.97
C GLY A 18 7.58 -0.88 5.28
N SER A 19 7.01 0.32 5.26
CA SER A 19 6.87 1.19 6.43
C SER A 19 5.56 1.04 7.20
N ILE A 20 4.60 0.29 6.63
CA ILE A 20 3.31 0.05 7.25
C ILE A 20 3.42 -1.09 8.26
N ASP A 21 3.06 -0.79 9.50
CA ASP A 21 2.90 -1.78 10.58
C ASP A 21 1.44 -1.90 11.05
N PHE A 22 0.53 -1.07 10.53
CA PHE A 22 -0.90 -0.99 10.90
C PHE A 22 -1.13 -0.95 12.43
N SER A 23 -0.19 -0.38 13.19
CA SER A 23 -0.23 -0.25 14.65
C SER A 23 -0.57 1.18 15.09
N SER A 24 -0.70 2.14 14.16
CA SER A 24 -0.99 3.55 14.44
C SER A 24 -1.92 4.22 13.41
N ARG A 25 -2.59 5.31 13.81
CA ARG A 25 -3.37 6.17 12.89
C ARG A 25 -2.55 6.71 11.72
N SER A 26 -1.23 6.81 11.86
CA SER A 26 -0.33 7.19 10.77
C SER A 26 -0.35 6.18 9.62
N ASP A 27 -0.60 4.89 9.88
CA ASP A 27 -0.58 3.83 8.87
C ASP A 27 -1.78 3.91 7.92
N LEU A 28 -2.90 4.49 8.35
CA LEU A 28 -4.05 4.75 7.48
C LEU A 28 -3.71 5.76 6.38
N ARG A 29 -2.93 6.81 6.71
CA ARG A 29 -2.49 7.82 5.73
C ARG A 29 -1.51 7.22 4.73
N VAL A 30 -0.59 6.37 5.19
CA VAL A 30 0.35 5.65 4.33
C VAL A 30 -0.40 4.66 3.42
N ALA A 31 -1.42 3.98 3.93
CA ALA A 31 -2.27 3.08 3.13
C ALA A 31 -3.05 3.82 2.03
N ASP A 32 -3.52 5.04 2.28
CA ASP A 32 -4.16 5.88 1.24
C ASP A 32 -3.15 6.25 0.15
N GLU A 33 -1.91 6.56 0.53
CA GLU A 33 -0.85 6.95 -0.41
C GLU A 33 -0.39 5.77 -1.27
N ILE A 34 -0.26 4.57 -0.69
CA ILE A 34 0.00 3.32 -1.43
C ILE A 34 -1.14 3.03 -2.40
N SER A 35 -2.40 3.22 -1.99
CA SER A 35 -3.56 2.97 -2.87
C SER A 35 -3.52 3.86 -4.11
N ARG A 36 -3.18 5.13 -3.94
CA ARG A 36 -3.03 6.10 -5.04
C ARG A 36 -1.88 5.71 -5.98
N LEU A 37 -0.69 5.47 -5.42
CA LEU A 37 0.49 5.10 -6.19
C LEU A 37 0.35 3.74 -6.88
N ALA A 38 -0.34 2.79 -6.27
CA ALA A 38 -0.61 1.48 -6.88
C ALA A 38 -1.46 1.63 -8.15
N GLY A 39 -2.48 2.49 -8.14
CA GLY A 39 -3.32 2.77 -9.31
C GLY A 39 -2.56 3.41 -10.47
N ASP A 40 -1.61 4.30 -10.16
CA ASP A 40 -0.85 5.04 -11.18
C ASP A 40 0.32 4.24 -11.77
N ILE A 41 0.90 3.31 -11.00
CA ILE A 41 2.20 2.68 -11.31
C ILE A 41 2.08 1.20 -11.63
N LEU A 42 1.11 0.49 -11.05
CA LEU A 42 0.97 -0.95 -11.24
C LEU A 42 0.01 -1.28 -12.39
N PRO A 43 0.25 -2.38 -13.11
CA PRO A 43 -0.77 -2.95 -13.99
C PRO A 43 -2.05 -3.23 -13.20
N ARG A 44 -3.21 -3.05 -13.84
CA ARG A 44 -4.53 -3.13 -13.21
C ARG A 44 -4.72 -4.35 -12.30
N ASP A 45 -4.41 -5.56 -12.77
CA ASP A 45 -4.52 -6.79 -11.95
C ASP A 45 -3.69 -6.74 -10.65
N ARG A 46 -2.51 -6.10 -10.68
CA ARG A 46 -1.68 -5.95 -9.49
C ARG A 46 -2.20 -4.83 -8.59
N ALA A 47 -2.64 -3.72 -9.17
CA ALA A 47 -3.25 -2.63 -8.41
C ALA A 47 -4.49 -3.13 -7.64
N GLU A 48 -5.37 -3.89 -8.30
CA GLU A 48 -6.57 -4.48 -7.69
C GLU A 48 -6.24 -5.43 -6.54
N ARG A 49 -5.18 -6.25 -6.65
CA ARG A 49 -4.70 -7.07 -5.53
C ARG A 49 -4.22 -6.23 -4.36
N VAL A 50 -3.35 -5.24 -4.61
CA VAL A 50 -2.82 -4.36 -3.56
C VAL A 50 -3.95 -3.62 -2.85
N LEU A 51 -4.94 -3.12 -3.60
CA LEU A 51 -6.10 -2.44 -3.02
C LEU A 51 -6.94 -3.38 -2.14
N ARG A 52 -7.19 -4.63 -2.57
CA ARG A 52 -7.89 -5.63 -1.74
C ARG A 52 -7.13 -5.99 -0.47
N ASP A 53 -5.80 -6.12 -0.56
CA ASP A 53 -4.96 -6.42 0.61
C ASP A 53 -5.00 -5.25 1.60
N LEU A 54 -4.91 -4.01 1.13
CA LEU A 54 -5.03 -2.81 1.97
C LEU A 54 -6.41 -2.68 2.61
N GLU A 55 -7.49 -3.00 1.89
CA GLU A 55 -8.85 -3.01 2.44
C GLU A 55 -8.99 -4.06 3.55
N SER A 56 -8.44 -5.24 3.34
CA SER A 56 -8.44 -6.33 4.34
C SER A 56 -7.66 -5.94 5.60
N LEU A 57 -6.51 -5.28 5.44
CA LEU A 57 -5.69 -4.81 6.55
C LEU A 57 -6.37 -3.67 7.32
N ARG A 58 -7.06 -2.75 6.63
CA ARG A 58 -7.89 -1.71 7.30
C ARG A 58 -9.02 -2.33 8.11
N ALA A 59 -9.69 -3.35 7.58
CA ALA A 59 -10.76 -4.04 8.28
C ALA A 59 -10.25 -4.76 9.54
N LEU A 60 -9.04 -5.33 9.47
CA LEU A 60 -8.37 -5.93 10.64
C LEU A 60 -8.03 -4.87 11.68
N HIS A 61 -7.36 -3.78 11.29
CA HIS A 61 -7.01 -2.67 12.18
C HIS A 61 -8.25 -2.06 12.86
N ALA A 62 -9.34 -1.86 12.13
CA ALA A 62 -10.59 -1.36 12.70
C ALA A 62 -11.14 -2.28 13.79
N ARG A 63 -11.00 -3.61 13.64
CA ARG A 63 -11.39 -4.58 14.67
C ARG A 63 -10.42 -4.56 15.85
N GLU A 64 -9.12 -4.51 15.62
CA GLU A 64 -8.11 -4.49 16.68
C GLU A 64 -8.19 -3.22 17.54
N VAL A 65 -8.37 -2.04 16.92
CA VAL A 65 -8.57 -0.78 17.65
C VAL A 65 -9.90 -0.74 18.40
N THR A 66 -10.92 -1.46 17.94
CA THR A 66 -12.21 -1.56 18.65
C THR A 66 -12.13 -2.50 19.86
N HIS A 67 -11.13 -3.40 19.90
CA HIS A 67 -10.93 -4.38 20.96
C HIS A 67 -9.76 -4.06 21.92
N ALA A 68 -9.07 -2.92 21.72
CA ALA A 68 -8.02 -2.39 22.58
C ALA A 68 -8.59 -1.33 23.54
#